data_AF-A0A1Y3YYU3-F1
#
_entry.id   AF-A0A1Y3YYU3-F1
#
_cell.length_a   1.000
_cell.length_b   1.000
_cell.length_c   1.000
_cell.angle_alpha   90.00
_cell.angle_beta   90.00
_cell.angle_gamma   90.00
#
_symmetry.space_group_name_H-M   'P 1'
#
loop_
_entity.id
_entity.type
_entity.pdbx_description
1 polymer ?
#
loop_
_entity_poly.entity_id
_entity_poly.type
_entity_poly.pdbx_seq_one_letter_code
_entity_poly.pdbx_strand_id
1 'polypeptide(L)'
;MDIVPISIKDNLSKEQIEYLQKQQSEYKLVNRTKKNPGHILFSFNRKTGEIKRASITHKVSIGLDMKPITTTKTVIEPDCYYEQALNEKNFRKRLKRIGLI
;
A
#
# COMPACT_ATOMS: atom_id res chain seq x y z
N MET A 1 -4.52 1.40 18.51
CA MET A 1 -5.07 2.35 17.51
C MET A 1 -6.48 2.65 17.98
N ASP A 2 -6.65 3.76 18.68
CA ASP A 2 -7.94 4.14 19.23
C ASP A 2 -8.83 4.62 18.09
N ILE A 3 -9.85 3.81 17.79
CA ILE A 3 -10.89 4.15 16.84
C ILE A 3 -11.70 5.27 17.50
N VAL A 4 -11.43 6.51 17.13
CA VAL A 4 -12.20 7.66 17.60
C VAL A 4 -13.68 7.39 17.32
N PRO A 5 -14.55 7.39 18.34
CA PRO A 5 -15.95 7.03 18.18
C PRO A 5 -16.66 8.03 17.27
N ILE A 6 -17.53 7.51 16.42
CA ILE A 6 -18.27 8.19 15.35
C ILE A 6 -19.21 9.32 15.88
N SER A 7 -19.33 9.49 17.21
CA SER A 7 -20.28 10.38 17.88
C SER A 7 -19.84 11.85 18.05
N ILE A 8 -18.70 12.29 17.51
CA ILE A 8 -18.22 13.70 17.65
C ILE A 8 -18.43 14.52 16.36
N LYS A 9 -18.86 13.91 15.25
CA LYS A 9 -18.92 14.60 13.95
C LYS A 9 -19.96 15.72 13.86
N ASP A 10 -20.97 15.73 14.73
CA ASP A 10 -22.10 16.66 14.61
C ASP A 10 -21.82 18.07 15.18
N ASN A 11 -20.68 18.29 15.88
CA ASN A 11 -20.31 19.59 16.49
C ASN A 11 -18.97 20.18 16.00
N LEU A 12 -18.38 19.65 14.92
CA LEU A 12 -17.09 20.12 14.41
C LEU A 12 -17.25 21.27 13.43
N SER A 13 -16.37 22.29 13.54
CA SER A 13 -16.34 23.39 12.58
C SER A 13 -15.92 22.88 11.20
N LYS A 14 -16.31 23.60 10.14
CA LYS A 14 -16.00 23.24 8.75
C LYS A 14 -14.49 23.05 8.53
N GLU A 15 -13.66 23.87 9.16
CA GLU A 15 -12.20 23.80 9.10
C GLU A 15 -11.65 22.52 9.74
N GLN A 16 -12.21 22.09 10.87
CA GLN A 16 -11.80 20.85 11.54
C GLN A 16 -12.15 19.61 10.70
N ILE A 17 -13.32 19.63 10.04
CA ILE A 17 -13.73 18.56 9.13
C ILE A 17 -12.79 18.47 7.93
N GLU A 18 -12.45 19.60 7.32
CA GLU A 18 -11.53 19.65 6.18
C GLU A 18 -10.13 19.16 6.56
N TYR A 19 -9.61 19.57 7.72
CA TYR A 19 -8.34 19.09 8.25
C TYR A 19 -8.33 17.55 8.43
N LEU A 20 -9.38 16.99 9.05
CA LEU A 20 -9.49 15.54 9.25
C LEU A 20 -9.62 14.78 7.92
N GLN A 21 -10.36 15.31 6.95
CA GLN A 21 -10.47 14.73 5.61
C GLN A 21 -9.12 14.75 4.88
N LYS A 22 -8.38 15.86 4.98
CA LYS A 22 -7.04 16.00 4.42
C LYS A 22 -6.10 14.96 5.02
N GLN A 23 -6.04 14.86 6.35
CA GLN A 23 -5.25 13.83 7.05
C GLN A 23 -5.63 12.42 6.59
N GLN A 24 -6.92 12.09 6.54
CA GLN A 24 -7.36 10.77 6.09
C GLN A 24 -6.99 10.48 4.63
N SER A 25 -7.05 11.49 3.75
CA SER A 25 -6.62 11.35 2.36
C SER A 25 -5.10 11.17 2.23
N GLU A 26 -4.31 11.93 3.00
CA GLU A 26 -2.84 11.79 3.05
C GLU A 26 -2.44 10.38 3.52
N TYR A 27 -3.03 9.87 4.60
CA TYR A 27 -2.78 8.50 5.07
C TYR A 27 -3.15 7.42 4.02
N LYS A 28 -4.26 7.62 3.28
CA LYS A 28 -4.65 6.73 2.18
C LYS A 28 -3.68 6.78 1.01
N LEU A 29 -3.11 7.96 0.72
CA LEU A 29 -2.15 8.17 -0.37
C LEU A 29 -0.77 7.59 -0.04
N VAL A 30 -0.29 7.75 1.21
CA VAL A 30 0.99 7.18 1.68
C VAL A 30 1.05 5.66 1.47
N ASN A 31 -0.07 4.98 1.68
CA ASN A 31 -0.16 3.52 1.51
C ASN A 31 -0.44 3.08 0.06
N ARG A 32 -0.59 4.02 -0.88
CA ARG A 32 -0.94 3.73 -2.28
C ARG A 32 0.26 3.95 -3.19
N THR A 33 1.04 2.91 -3.41
CA THR A 33 2.06 2.91 -4.47
C THR A 33 1.40 2.67 -5.83
N LYS A 34 1.64 3.54 -6.81
CA LYS A 34 1.22 3.29 -8.21
C LYS A 34 2.01 2.10 -8.77
N LYS A 35 1.33 1.22 -9.51
CA LYS A 35 1.98 0.13 -10.24
C LYS A 35 2.69 0.70 -11.46
N ASN A 36 3.95 0.33 -11.64
CA ASN A 36 4.71 0.61 -12.85
C ASN A 36 4.44 -0.53 -13.85
N PRO A 37 3.94 -0.23 -15.05
CA PRO A 37 3.73 -1.23 -16.09
C PRO A 37 5.00 -2.04 -16.37
N GLY A 38 4.87 -3.35 -16.55
CA GLY A 38 6.00 -4.27 -16.78
C GLY A 38 6.83 -4.63 -15.55
N HIS A 39 6.62 -3.99 -14.40
CA HIS A 39 7.29 -4.36 -13.15
C HIS A 39 6.49 -5.36 -12.32
N ILE A 40 7.22 -6.20 -11.61
CA ILE A 40 6.72 -7.12 -10.60
C ILE A 40 7.10 -6.55 -9.23
N LEU A 41 6.18 -6.65 -8.27
CA LEU A 41 6.45 -6.31 -6.88
C LEU A 41 7.20 -7.48 -6.22
N PHE A 42 8.42 -7.23 -5.77
CA PHE A 42 9.22 -8.19 -5.02
C PHE A 42 9.19 -7.85 -3.53
N SER A 43 9.35 -8.87 -2.70
CA SER A 43 9.50 -8.80 -1.25
C SER A 43 10.86 -9.37 -0.86
N PHE A 44 11.55 -8.70 0.05
CA PHE A 44 12.77 -9.16 0.68
C PHE A 44 12.56 -9.26 2.18
N ASN A 45 12.66 -10.46 2.74
CA ASN A 45 12.55 -10.65 4.17
C ASN A 45 13.90 -10.33 4.82
N ARG A 46 13.94 -9.31 5.69
CA ARG A 46 15.19 -8.85 6.32
C ARG A 46 15.76 -9.85 7.33
N LYS A 47 14.92 -10.73 7.89
CA LYS A 47 15.33 -11.74 8.86
C LYS A 47 15.88 -12.99 8.20
N THR A 48 15.19 -13.50 7.17
CA THR A 48 15.60 -14.74 6.49
C THR A 48 16.55 -14.50 5.31
N GLY A 49 16.60 -13.27 4.78
CA GLY A 49 17.37 -12.95 3.58
C GLY A 49 16.73 -13.45 2.27
N GLU A 50 15.50 -13.97 2.32
CA GLU A 50 14.82 -14.52 1.15
C GLU A 50 14.19 -13.44 0.29
N ILE A 51 14.33 -13.59 -1.03
CA ILE A 51 13.66 -12.77 -2.04
C ILE A 51 12.49 -13.57 -2.60
N LYS A 52 11.29 -13.00 -2.59
CA LYS A 52 10.07 -13.62 -3.12
C LYS A 52 9.29 -12.61 -3.97
N ARG A 53 8.39 -13.11 -4.82
CA ARG A 53 7.40 -12.24 -5.49
C ARG A 53 6.25 -11.99 -4.52
N ALA A 54 5.83 -10.74 -4.38
CA ALA A 54 4.73 -10.39 -3.51
C ALA A 54 3.41 -10.90 -4.09
N SER A 55 2.57 -11.52 -3.25
CA SER A 55 1.23 -11.95 -3.64
C SER A 55 0.30 -10.76 -3.76
N ILE A 56 -0.18 -10.50 -4.98
CA ILE A 56 -1.17 -9.46 -5.26
C ILE A 56 -2.54 -10.13 -5.35
N THR A 57 -3.44 -9.75 -4.45
CA THR A 57 -4.83 -10.19 -4.50
C THR A 57 -5.65 -9.16 -5.27
N HIS A 58 -6.37 -9.64 -6.29
CA HIS A 58 -7.31 -8.83 -7.05
C HIS A 58 -8.70 -9.03 -6.46
N LYS A 59 -9.28 -7.97 -5.89
CA LYS A 59 -10.67 -7.97 -5.43
C LYS A 59 -11.53 -7.27 -6.48
N VAL A 60 -12.51 -7.97 -7.01
CA VAL A 60 -13.52 -7.40 -7.90
C VAL A 60 -14.76 -7.13 -7.06
N SER A 61 -15.28 -5.91 -7.14
CA SER A 61 -16.53 -5.49 -6.52
C SER A 61 -17.41 -4.84 -7.57
N ILE A 62 -18.73 -4.98 -7.45
CA ILE A 62 -19.68 -4.30 -8.35
C ILE A 62 -19.98 -2.93 -7.73
N GLY A 63 -19.74 -1.86 -8.49
CA GLY A 63 -20.09 -0.51 -8.08
C GLY A 63 -21.59 -0.27 -8.14
N LEU A 64 -22.07 0.81 -7.51
CA LEU A 64 -23.48 1.22 -7.55
C LEU A 64 -23.99 1.41 -8.99
N ASP A 65 -23.11 1.77 -9.92
CA ASP A 65 -23.38 1.93 -11.35
C ASP A 65 -23.42 0.60 -12.12
N MET A 66 -23.49 -0.55 -11.44
CA MET A 66 -23.41 -1.92 -12.00
C MET A 66 -22.11 -2.24 -12.76
N LYS A 67 -21.09 -1.38 -12.68
CA LYS A 67 -19.78 -1.58 -13.32
C LYS A 67 -18.81 -2.31 -12.39
N PRO A 68 -17.96 -3.23 -12.90
CA PRO A 68 -16.96 -3.89 -12.09
C PRO A 68 -15.83 -2.91 -11.72
N ILE A 69 -15.58 -2.77 -10.42
CA ILE A 69 -14.47 -2.04 -9.84
C ILE A 69 -13.45 -3.06 -9.34
N THR A 70 -12.27 -3.07 -9.96
CA THR A 70 -11.17 -3.94 -9.56
C THR A 70 -10.22 -3.19 -8.65
N THR A 71 -10.02 -3.70 -7.43
CA THR A 71 -9.04 -3.18 -6.48
C THR A 71 -7.94 -4.20 -6.26
N THR A 72 -6.69 -3.75 -6.38
CA THR A 72 -5.52 -4.58 -6.08
C THR A 72 -5.07 -4.33 -4.64
N LYS A 73 -4.93 -5.39 -3.85
CA LYS A 73 -4.36 -5.32 -2.51
C LYS A 73 -3.19 -6.28 -2.42
N THR A 74 -2.11 -5.83 -1.79
CA THR A 74 -0.96 -6.67 -1.48
C THR A 74 -1.01 -7.02 0.00
N VAL A 75 -0.73 -8.27 0.35
CA VAL A 75 -0.51 -8.66 1.75
C VAL A 75 0.88 -8.18 2.15
N ILE A 76 0.96 -7.30 3.16
CA ILE A 76 2.22 -6.77 3.68
C ILE A 76 2.60 -7.60 4.90
N GLU A 77 3.72 -8.30 4.79
CA GLU A 77 4.33 -9.07 5.89
C GLU A 77 5.23 -8.16 6.73
N PRO A 78 5.32 -8.40 8.05
CA PRO A 78 6.25 -7.68 8.91
C PRO A 78 7.70 -7.98 8.52
N ASP A 79 8.59 -7.01 8.74
CA ASP A 79 10.04 -7.10 8.47
C ASP A 79 10.43 -7.36 7.00
N CYS A 80 9.49 -7.21 6.08
CA CYS A 80 9.71 -7.33 4.65
C CYS A 80 9.87 -5.97 3.96
N TYR A 81 10.88 -5.83 3.12
CA TYR A 81 11.06 -4.70 2.22
C TYR A 81 10.42 -5.00 0.86
N TYR A 82 9.60 -4.07 0.36
CA TYR A 82 8.86 -4.24 -0.89
C TYR A 82 9.30 -3.21 -1.93
N GLU A 83 9.60 -3.67 -3.14
CA GLU A 83 9.91 -2.77 -4.25
C GLU A 83 9.54 -3.35 -5.61
N GLN A 84 9.18 -2.48 -6.54
CA GLN A 84 8.85 -2.87 -7.91
C GLN A 84 10.11 -2.91 -8.79
N ALA A 85 10.33 -4.05 -9.45
CA ALA A 85 11.44 -4.25 -10.38
C ALA A 85 11.02 -5.09 -11.60
N LEU A 86 11.75 -4.95 -12.72
CA LEU A 86 11.55 -5.77 -13.92
C LEU A 86 11.83 -7.26 -13.68
N ASN A 87 12.87 -7.56 -12.89
CA ASN A 87 13.31 -8.92 -12.60
C ASN A 87 14.04 -8.97 -11.26
N GLU A 88 14.29 -10.18 -10.78
CA GLU A 88 14.95 -10.41 -9.48
C GLU A 88 16.40 -9.89 -9.45
N LYS A 89 17.14 -9.98 -10.57
CA LYS A 89 18.50 -9.45 -10.67
C LYS A 89 18.55 -7.95 -10.41
N ASN A 90 17.61 -7.19 -10.97
CA ASN A 90 17.47 -5.76 -10.77
C ASN A 90 17.06 -5.43 -9.33
N PHE A 91 16.16 -6.22 -8.75
CA PHE A 91 15.77 -6.07 -7.35
C PHE A 91 16.97 -6.29 -6.42
N ARG A 92 17.74 -7.37 -6.60
CA ARG A 92 18.95 -7.64 -5.81
C ARG A 92 20.01 -6.54 -5.96
N LYS A 93 20.17 -5.96 -7.15
CA LYS A 93 21.07 -4.81 -7.38
C LYS A 93 20.63 -3.58 -6.58
N ARG A 94 19.31 -3.35 -6.45
CA ARG A 94 18.77 -2.27 -5.62
C ARG A 94 18.96 -2.53 -4.13
N LEU A 95 18.72 -3.77 -3.67
CA LEU A 95 18.98 -4.15 -2.27
C LEU A 95 20.44 -3.87 -1.85
N LYS A 96 21.40 -4.24 -2.71
CA LYS A 96 22.83 -3.93 -2.49
C LYS A 96 23.12 -2.43 -2.41
N ARG A 97 22.47 -1.63 -3.26
CA ARG A 97 22.64 -0.16 -3.26
C ARG A 97 22.13 0.47 -1.96
N ILE A 98 21.06 -0.10 -1.38
CA ILE A 98 20.44 0.39 -0.14
C ILE A 98 21.19 -0.15 1.09
N GLY A 99 22.03 -1.18 0.95
CA GLY A 99 22.76 -1.81 2.05
C GLY A 99 21.94 -2.82 2.86
N LEU A 100 20.91 -3.42 2.23
CA LEU A 100 20.10 -4.49 2.85
C LEU A 100 20.71 -5.89 2.64
N ILE A 101 21.61 -6.03 1.65
CA ILE A 101 22.43 -7.21 1.33
C ILE A 101 23.82 -6.71 0.98
#